data_AF-A0AAD7RUB2-F1
#
_entry.id   AF-A0AAD7RUB2-F1
#
_cell.length_a   1.000
_cell.length_b   1.000
_cell.length_c   1.000
_cell.angle_alpha   90.00
_cell.angle_beta   90.00
_cell.angle_gamma   90.00
#
_symmetry.space_group_name_H-M   'P 1'
#
loop_
_entity.id
_entity.type
_entity.pdbx_description
1 polymer ?
#
loop_
_entity_poly.entity_id
_entity_poly.type
_entity_poly.pdbx_seq_one_letter_code
_entity_poly.pdbx_strand_id
1 'polypeptide(L)'
;MPWSFMDMVGLAGRLPDLTEGAGKLITALEESTGGIRLTLGDMKALLMHVVGKHVTDGIFQQTGLSHLRDGHVADYVGFNGHRTKVWGQLRRLYPDKLDPSKLEGEELKKEHIMHHVEQYRKEEKDADEQGKQLGNKLTQLQLGEFTKVKKDREKADKEKTQAPVVVAHANVRQSG
;
A
#
# COMPACT_ATOMS: atom_id res chain seq x y z
N MET A 1 6.59 -13.63 -19.91
CA MET A 1 7.27 -12.67 -19.02
C MET A 1 6.59 -12.78 -17.67
N PRO A 2 7.33 -12.95 -16.57
CA PRO A 2 6.77 -12.88 -15.22
C PRO A 2 6.24 -11.47 -14.93
N TRP A 3 5.25 -11.36 -14.05
CA TRP A 3 4.62 -10.10 -13.68
C TRP A 3 5.57 -9.18 -12.91
N SER A 4 5.36 -7.87 -13.03
CA SER A 4 6.03 -6.92 -12.16
C SER A 4 5.55 -7.11 -10.72
N PHE A 5 6.45 -6.91 -9.77
CA PHE A 5 6.12 -6.90 -8.34
C PHE A 5 5.00 -5.91 -8.01
N MET A 6 4.97 -4.74 -8.66
CA MET A 6 3.91 -3.74 -8.42
C MET A 6 2.53 -4.22 -8.88
N ASP A 7 2.46 -4.89 -10.03
CA ASP A 7 1.22 -5.45 -10.56
C ASP A 7 0.67 -6.54 -9.63
N MET A 8 1.58 -7.33 -9.06
CA MET A 8 1.28 -8.41 -8.12
C MET A 8 0.75 -7.92 -6.78
N VAL A 9 1.39 -6.91 -6.18
CA VAL A 9 0.93 -6.30 -4.93
C VAL A 9 -0.43 -5.62 -5.14
N GLY A 10 -0.57 -4.88 -6.25
CA GLY A 10 -1.84 -4.24 -6.59
C GLY A 10 -2.97 -5.23 -6.91
N LEU A 11 -2.65 -6.40 -7.46
CA LEU A 11 -3.61 -7.49 -7.64
C LEU A 11 -3.99 -8.11 -6.29
N ALA A 12 -3.02 -8.45 -5.46
CA ALA A 12 -3.27 -9.11 -4.18
C ALA A 12 -4.14 -8.25 -3.24
N GLY A 13 -3.93 -6.92 -3.22
CA GLY A 13 -4.76 -5.99 -2.44
C GLY A 13 -6.22 -5.87 -2.92
N ARG A 14 -6.56 -6.40 -4.11
CA ARG A 14 -7.93 -6.44 -4.64
C ARG A 14 -8.60 -7.80 -4.50
N LEU A 15 -7.87 -8.83 -4.08
CA LEU A 15 -8.42 -10.17 -3.94
C LEU A 15 -9.26 -10.27 -2.66
N PRO A 16 -10.36 -11.05 -2.68
CA PRO A 16 -11.14 -11.36 -1.49
C PRO A 16 -10.29 -12.00 -0.39
N ASP A 17 -10.66 -11.75 0.86
CA ASP A 17 -10.02 -12.38 2.01
C ASP A 17 -10.30 -13.90 2.04
N LEU A 18 -9.33 -14.68 2.49
CA LEU A 18 -9.43 -16.14 2.59
C LEU A 18 -10.34 -16.63 3.72
N THR A 19 -10.69 -15.77 4.67
CA THR A 19 -11.70 -16.03 5.70
C THR A 19 -13.07 -16.39 5.10
N GLU A 20 -13.35 -15.95 3.87
CA GLU A 20 -14.57 -16.30 3.13
C GLU A 20 -14.45 -17.58 2.30
N GLY A 21 -13.31 -18.28 2.38
CA GLY A 21 -12.99 -19.49 1.61
C GLY A 21 -12.15 -19.21 0.36
N ALA A 22 -11.31 -20.19 -0.01
CA ALA A 22 -10.45 -20.09 -1.18
C ALA A 22 -11.23 -19.97 -2.50
N GLY A 23 -12.47 -20.44 -2.58
CA GLY A 23 -13.25 -20.44 -3.81
C GLY A 23 -13.45 -19.02 -4.35
N LYS A 24 -13.76 -18.05 -3.48
CA LYS A 24 -13.94 -16.65 -3.87
C LYS A 24 -12.64 -16.02 -4.36
N LEU A 25 -11.54 -16.23 -3.64
CA LEU A 25 -10.23 -15.74 -4.04
C LEU A 25 -9.80 -16.32 -5.39
N ILE A 26 -9.95 -17.63 -5.58
CA ILE A 26 -9.58 -18.30 -6.83
C ILE A 26 -10.39 -17.73 -8.01
N THR A 27 -11.70 -17.53 -7.81
CA THR A 27 -12.57 -16.99 -8.86
C THR A 27 -12.15 -15.58 -9.25
N ALA A 28 -12.00 -14.68 -8.27
CA ALA A 28 -11.57 -13.30 -8.53
C ALA A 28 -10.19 -13.21 -9.18
N LEU A 29 -9.27 -14.10 -8.79
CA LEU A 29 -7.95 -14.17 -9.39
C LEU A 29 -8.01 -14.61 -10.85
N GLU A 30 -8.80 -15.63 -11.16
CA GLU A 30 -8.93 -16.15 -12.53
C GLU A 30 -9.63 -15.18 -13.48
N GLU A 31 -10.60 -14.42 -12.97
CA GLU A 31 -11.22 -13.32 -13.70
C GLU A 31 -10.20 -12.21 -13.98
N SER A 32 -9.44 -11.81 -12.95
CA SER A 32 -8.44 -10.73 -13.05
C SER A 32 -7.24 -11.09 -13.93
N THR A 33 -6.94 -12.39 -14.04
CA THR A 33 -5.82 -12.92 -14.84
C THR A 33 -6.31 -13.60 -16.12
N GLY A 34 -7.58 -13.42 -16.47
CA GLY A 34 -8.20 -13.97 -17.67
C GLY A 34 -7.45 -13.54 -18.93
N GLY A 35 -7.03 -14.52 -19.73
CA GLY A 35 -6.24 -14.27 -20.95
C GLY A 35 -4.75 -14.06 -20.71
N ILE A 36 -4.28 -14.11 -19.47
CA ILE A 36 -2.86 -13.94 -19.12
C ILE A 36 -2.26 -15.29 -18.73
N ARG A 37 -1.06 -15.58 -19.26
CA ARG A 37 -0.30 -16.79 -18.89
C ARG A 37 0.54 -16.52 -17.65
N LEU A 38 0.01 -16.89 -16.49
CA LEU A 38 0.76 -16.88 -15.24
C LEU A 38 1.86 -17.94 -15.23
N THR A 39 3.01 -17.58 -14.68
CA THR A 39 4.07 -18.55 -14.38
C THR A 39 3.97 -19.05 -12.94
N LEU A 40 4.70 -20.12 -12.63
CA LEU A 40 4.80 -20.63 -11.26
C LEU A 40 5.48 -19.63 -10.32
N GLY A 41 6.41 -18.82 -10.83
CA GLY A 41 7.03 -17.72 -10.08
C GLY A 41 5.99 -16.68 -9.67
N ASP A 42 5.13 -16.26 -10.61
CA ASP A 42 4.02 -15.35 -10.33
C ASP A 42 3.06 -15.95 -9.28
N MET A 43 2.67 -17.22 -9.45
CA MET A 43 1.76 -17.86 -8.49
C MET A 43 2.38 -18.00 -7.09
N LYS A 44 3.68 -18.32 -7.01
CA LYS A 44 4.41 -18.42 -5.75
C LYS A 44 4.44 -17.06 -5.04
N ALA A 45 4.85 -16.00 -5.74
CA ALA A 45 4.92 -14.67 -5.15
C ALA A 45 3.55 -14.14 -4.72
N LEU A 46 2.48 -14.47 -5.46
CA LEU A 46 1.12 -14.09 -5.09
C LEU A 46 0.67 -14.82 -3.81
N LEU A 47 0.88 -16.13 -3.73
CA LEU A 47 0.53 -16.90 -2.53
C LEU A 47 1.35 -16.47 -1.33
N MET A 48 2.65 -16.20 -1.50
CA MET A 48 3.47 -15.69 -0.39
C MET A 48 2.93 -14.38 0.17
N HIS A 49 2.32 -13.55 -0.67
CA HIS A 49 1.69 -12.30 -0.25
C HIS A 49 0.31 -12.51 0.40
N VAL A 50 -0.49 -13.45 -0.10
CA VAL A 50 -1.87 -13.67 0.35
C VAL A 50 -1.96 -14.58 1.58
N VAL A 51 -1.28 -15.73 1.55
CA VAL A 51 -1.33 -16.75 2.63
C VAL A 51 -0.08 -16.76 3.51
N GLY A 52 0.97 -16.05 3.10
CA GLY A 52 2.27 -16.08 3.78
C GLY A 52 3.21 -17.15 3.22
N LYS A 53 4.51 -16.98 3.51
CA LYS A 53 5.59 -17.80 2.98
C LYS A 53 5.48 -19.28 3.37
N HIS A 54 5.29 -19.58 4.65
CA HIS A 54 5.28 -20.95 5.16
C HIS A 54 4.09 -21.77 4.63
N VAL A 55 2.89 -21.17 4.59
CA VAL A 55 1.72 -21.82 3.98
C VAL A 55 1.95 -22.07 2.49
N THR A 56 2.54 -21.12 1.78
CA THR A 56 2.92 -21.28 0.36
C THR A 56 3.90 -22.43 0.18
N ASP A 57 4.94 -22.51 1.01
CA ASP A 57 5.92 -23.59 0.98
C ASP A 57 5.25 -24.95 1.22
N GLY A 58 4.32 -25.03 2.17
CA GLY A 58 3.53 -26.23 2.44
C GLY A 58 2.66 -26.66 1.26
N ILE A 59 1.98 -25.71 0.60
CA ILE A 59 1.19 -25.97 -0.62
C ILE A 59 2.08 -26.52 -1.73
N PHE A 60 3.25 -25.90 -1.95
CA PHE A 60 4.18 -26.33 -3.01
C PHE A 60 4.76 -27.72 -2.71
N GLN A 61 5.06 -28.00 -1.44
CA GLN A 61 5.51 -29.33 -1.04
C GLN A 61 4.45 -30.41 -1.30
N GLN A 62 3.20 -30.16 -0.90
CA GLN A 62 2.10 -31.11 -1.05
C GLN A 62 1.62 -31.30 -2.48
N THR A 63 2.03 -30.42 -3.41
CA THR A 63 1.70 -30.52 -4.84
C THR A 63 2.84 -31.11 -5.68
N GLY A 64 3.97 -31.48 -5.05
CA GLY A 64 5.17 -31.97 -5.73
C GLY A 64 6.00 -30.86 -6.39
N LEU A 65 5.75 -29.60 -6.03
CA LEU A 65 6.43 -28.40 -6.53
C LEU A 65 7.57 -27.95 -5.60
N SER A 66 8.02 -28.80 -4.68
CA SER A 66 9.09 -28.51 -3.70
C SER A 66 10.39 -28.06 -4.36
N HIS A 67 10.69 -28.59 -5.55
CA HIS A 67 11.86 -28.23 -6.35
C HIS A 67 11.86 -26.77 -6.83
N LEU A 68 10.72 -26.07 -6.72
CA LEU A 68 10.54 -24.66 -7.07
C LEU A 68 10.73 -23.72 -5.87
N ARG A 69 11.01 -24.29 -4.70
CA ARG A 69 11.24 -23.52 -3.48
C ARG A 69 12.56 -22.76 -3.53
N ASP A 70 13.61 -23.41 -4.02
CA ASP A 70 15.00 -22.99 -3.79
C ASP A 70 15.72 -22.49 -5.06
N GLY A 71 15.03 -22.33 -6.20
CA GLY A 71 15.67 -21.84 -7.44
C GLY A 71 14.76 -21.04 -8.37
N HIS A 72 15.37 -20.11 -9.12
CA HIS A 72 14.75 -19.30 -10.18
C HIS A 72 14.37 -20.11 -11.44
N VAL A 73 14.59 -21.43 -11.41
CA VAL A 73 14.54 -22.31 -12.58
C VAL A 73 13.12 -22.48 -13.14
N ALA A 74 12.08 -22.18 -12.35
CA ALA A 74 10.69 -22.29 -12.81
C ALA A 74 9.91 -20.98 -12.89
N ASP A 75 10.60 -19.83 -12.84
CA ASP A 75 9.96 -18.53 -12.99
C ASP A 75 9.32 -18.35 -14.38
N TYR A 76 9.61 -19.25 -15.33
CA TYR A 76 9.06 -19.28 -16.69
C TYR A 76 8.10 -20.46 -16.95
N VAL A 77 7.93 -21.39 -16.01
CA VAL A 77 7.05 -22.55 -16.20
C VAL A 77 5.61 -22.10 -16.08
N GLY A 78 4.77 -22.44 -17.06
CA GLY A 78 3.36 -22.07 -17.06
C GLY A 78 2.58 -22.71 -15.91
N PHE A 79 1.82 -21.91 -15.18
CA PHE A 79 1.04 -22.35 -14.03
C PHE A 79 -0.10 -23.31 -14.39
N ASN A 80 -0.64 -23.22 -15.60
CA ASN A 80 -1.89 -23.90 -15.97
C ASN A 80 -1.86 -25.42 -15.76
N GLY A 81 -0.72 -26.09 -15.97
CA GLY A 81 -0.56 -27.52 -15.72
C GLY A 81 -0.60 -27.92 -14.25
N HIS A 82 -0.41 -26.96 -13.33
CA HIS A 82 -0.39 -27.17 -11.89
C HIS A 82 -1.63 -26.59 -11.19
N ARG A 83 -2.43 -25.81 -11.92
CA ARG A 83 -3.63 -25.10 -11.45
C ARG A 83 -4.52 -25.97 -10.56
N THR A 84 -4.95 -27.13 -11.07
CA THR A 84 -5.85 -28.05 -10.34
C THR A 84 -5.27 -28.50 -9.00
N LYS A 85 -3.96 -28.77 -8.94
CA LYS A 85 -3.30 -29.25 -7.73
C LYS A 85 -3.18 -28.14 -6.69
N VAL A 86 -2.72 -26.96 -7.11
CA VAL A 86 -2.55 -25.80 -6.23
C VAL A 86 -3.91 -25.33 -5.69
N TRP A 87 -4.92 -25.21 -6.55
CA TRP A 87 -6.29 -24.88 -6.12
C TRP A 87 -6.93 -25.94 -5.25
N GLY A 88 -6.65 -27.22 -5.52
CA GLY A 88 -7.09 -28.31 -4.66
C GLY A 88 -6.55 -28.16 -3.23
N GLN A 89 -5.26 -27.83 -3.07
CA GLN A 89 -4.69 -27.62 -1.75
C GLN A 89 -5.20 -26.35 -1.08
N LEU A 90 -5.34 -25.25 -1.83
CA LEU A 90 -5.85 -24.00 -1.26
C LEU A 90 -7.28 -24.17 -0.71
N ARG A 91 -8.17 -24.87 -1.44
CA ARG A 91 -9.53 -25.20 -0.97
C ARG A 91 -9.57 -26.16 0.22
N ARG A 92 -8.54 -27.00 0.39
CA ARG A 92 -8.42 -27.86 1.58
C ARG A 92 -8.04 -27.07 2.81
N LEU A 93 -7.15 -26.09 2.67
CA LEU A 93 -6.71 -25.23 3.75
C LEU A 93 -7.77 -24.18 4.12
N TYR A 94 -8.50 -23.67 3.12
CA TYR A 94 -9.52 -22.63 3.28
C TYR A 94 -10.82 -23.06 2.57
N PRO A 95 -11.64 -23.91 3.20
CA PRO A 95 -12.88 -24.40 2.62
C PRO A 95 -13.97 -23.31 2.59
N ASP A 96 -14.82 -23.31 1.56
CA ASP A 96 -15.92 -22.34 1.39
C ASP A 96 -17.03 -22.48 2.45
N LYS A 97 -17.12 -23.64 3.09
CA LYS A 97 -17.99 -23.92 4.23
C LYS A 97 -17.15 -24.55 5.32
N LEU A 98 -16.85 -23.78 6.36
CA LEU A 98 -16.12 -24.26 7.51
C LEU A 98 -17.04 -25.22 8.28
N ASP A 99 -16.65 -26.49 8.35
CA ASP A 99 -17.32 -27.48 9.18
C ASP A 99 -16.79 -27.32 10.61
N PRO A 100 -17.58 -26.80 11.57
CA PRO A 100 -17.10 -26.55 12.93
C PRO A 100 -16.68 -27.84 13.64
N SER A 101 -17.15 -29.01 13.21
CA SER A 101 -16.72 -30.31 13.74
C SER A 101 -15.31 -30.72 13.31
N LYS A 102 -14.70 -30.01 12.35
CA LYS A 102 -13.30 -30.22 11.92
C LYS A 102 -12.31 -29.24 12.55
N LEU A 103 -12.81 -28.29 13.35
CA LEU A 103 -12.00 -27.35 14.12
C LEU A 103 -11.44 -27.96 15.42
N GLU A 104 -11.86 -29.16 15.79
CA GLU A 104 -11.30 -29.87 16.94
C GLU A 104 -9.86 -30.34 16.62
N GLY A 105 -8.89 -29.49 16.95
CA GLY A 105 -7.49 -29.89 17.09
C GLY A 105 -6.49 -29.30 16.10
N GLU A 106 -6.89 -28.48 15.11
CA GLU A 106 -5.90 -27.66 14.41
C GLU A 106 -5.53 -26.46 15.29
N GLU A 107 -4.35 -26.54 15.90
CA GLU A 107 -3.64 -25.40 16.48
C GLU A 107 -3.74 -24.24 15.48
N LEU A 108 -4.52 -23.20 15.82
CA LEU A 108 -4.69 -21.98 15.03
C LEU A 108 -3.33 -21.62 14.43
N LYS A 109 -3.17 -21.83 13.11
CA LYS A 109 -1.86 -21.75 12.45
C LYS A 109 -1.34 -20.33 12.66
N LYS A 110 -0.42 -20.19 13.62
CA LYS A 110 0.06 -18.92 14.21
C LYS A 110 0.50 -17.94 13.13
N GLU A 111 0.92 -18.44 11.98
CA GLU A 111 1.32 -17.68 10.79
C GLU A 111 0.16 -16.92 10.12
N HIS A 112 -1.04 -17.48 10.08
CA HIS A 112 -2.20 -16.80 9.50
C HIS A 112 -2.64 -15.62 10.38
N ILE A 113 -2.60 -15.83 11.71
CA ILE A 113 -2.79 -14.76 12.70
C ILE A 113 -1.66 -13.74 12.57
N MET A 114 -0.41 -14.18 12.44
CA MET A 114 0.75 -13.30 12.33
C MET A 114 0.69 -12.43 11.08
N HIS A 115 0.30 -12.96 9.92
CA HIS A 115 0.13 -12.18 8.70
C HIS A 115 -0.95 -11.11 8.86
N HIS A 116 -2.13 -11.46 9.40
CA HIS A 116 -3.16 -10.46 9.67
C HIS A 116 -2.69 -9.41 10.68
N VAL A 117 -2.02 -9.81 11.75
CA VAL A 117 -1.45 -8.88 12.74
C VAL A 117 -0.39 -7.97 12.11
N GLU A 118 0.44 -8.48 11.21
CA GLU A 118 1.44 -7.69 10.48
C GLU A 118 0.81 -6.71 9.48
N GLN A 119 -0.24 -7.13 8.76
CA GLN A 119 -1.02 -6.24 7.88
C GLN A 119 -1.65 -5.10 8.68
N TYR A 120 -2.37 -5.43 9.76
CA TYR A 120 -2.95 -4.41 10.65
C TYR A 120 -1.89 -3.45 11.21
N ARG A 121 -0.73 -3.96 11.65
CA ARG A 121 0.38 -3.13 12.14
C ARG A 121 1.00 -2.25 11.06
N LYS A 122 1.02 -2.71 9.82
CA LYS A 122 1.55 -1.94 8.70
C LYS A 122 0.59 -0.82 8.31
N GLU A 123 -0.70 -1.14 8.20
CA GLU A 123 -1.76 -0.16 7.93
C GLU A 123 -1.80 0.94 9.01
N GLU A 124 -1.66 0.55 10.28
CA GLU A 124 -1.58 1.51 11.40
C GLU A 124 -0.37 2.45 11.27
N LYS A 125 0.81 1.92 10.92
CA LYS A 125 2.02 2.75 10.71
C LYS A 125 1.88 3.70 9.52
N ASP A 126 1.34 3.21 8.41
CA ASP A 126 1.15 4.00 7.20
C ASP A 126 0.13 5.13 7.45
N ALA A 127 -0.92 4.87 8.22
CA ALA A 127 -1.89 5.88 8.67
C ALA A 127 -1.23 6.93 9.59
N ASP A 128 -0.38 6.51 10.52
CA ASP A 128 0.36 7.39 11.42
C ASP A 128 1.33 8.32 10.67
N GLU A 129 2.05 7.79 9.67
CA GLU A 129 2.94 8.59 8.83
C GLU A 129 2.18 9.61 7.99
N GLN A 130 1.06 9.21 7.40
CA GLN A 130 0.18 10.13 6.67
C GLN A 130 -0.36 11.23 7.59
N GLY A 131 -0.77 10.89 8.82
CA GLY A 131 -1.20 11.86 9.84
C GLY A 131 -0.12 12.89 10.18
N LYS A 132 1.13 12.44 10.38
CA LYS A 132 2.27 13.33 10.63
C LYS A 132 2.56 14.24 9.44
N GLN A 133 2.52 13.71 8.22
CA GLN A 133 2.72 14.51 7.01
C GLN A 133 1.64 15.57 6.83
N LEU A 134 0.37 15.23 7.08
CA LEU A 134 -0.74 16.17 7.03
C LEU A 134 -0.62 17.24 8.12
N GLY A 135 -0.28 16.86 9.35
CA GLY A 135 -0.05 17.79 10.45
C GLY A 135 1.08 18.79 10.15
N ASN A 136 2.19 18.32 9.57
CA ASN A 136 3.29 19.18 9.15
C ASN A 136 2.88 20.16 8.05
N LYS A 137 2.11 19.71 7.04
CA LYS A 137 1.58 20.58 5.98
C LYS A 137 0.63 21.64 6.54
N LEU A 138 -0.27 21.25 7.44
CA LEU A 138 -1.20 22.18 8.09
C LEU A 138 -0.45 23.26 8.88
N THR A 139 0.57 22.85 9.64
CA THR A 139 1.41 23.76 10.43
C THR A 139 2.16 24.75 9.53
N GLN A 140 2.72 24.29 8.40
CA GLN A 140 3.39 25.16 7.43
C GLN A 140 2.43 26.19 6.81
N LEU A 141 1.20 25.78 6.48
CA LEU A 141 0.19 26.69 5.94
C LEU A 141 -0.19 27.76 6.97
N GLN A 142 -0.49 27.37 8.20
CA GLN A 142 -0.83 28.31 9.28
C GLN A 142 0.33 29.30 9.54
N LEU A 143 1.57 28.83 9.67
CA LEU A 143 2.73 29.70 9.88
C LEU A 143 3.00 30.62 8.68
N GLY A 144 2.80 30.13 7.45
CA GLY A 144 2.90 30.92 6.23
C GLY A 144 1.86 32.03 6.14
N GLU A 145 0.64 31.78 6.62
CA GLU A 145 -0.42 32.78 6.70
C GLU A 145 -0.15 33.81 7.80
N PHE A 146 0.26 33.38 9.00
CA PHE A 146 0.61 34.28 10.10
C PHE A 146 1.80 35.20 9.78
N THR A 147 2.80 34.71 9.05
CA THR A 147 3.97 35.50 8.64
C THR A 147 3.64 36.49 7.53
N LYS A 148 2.79 36.13 6.57
CA LYS A 148 2.27 37.07 5.57
C LYS A 148 1.45 38.19 6.21
N VAL A 149 0.50 37.85 7.07
CA VAL A 149 -0.34 38.84 7.79
C VAL A 149 0.50 39.80 8.63
N LYS A 150 1.53 39.31 9.33
CA LYS A 150 2.47 40.18 10.07
C LYS A 150 3.22 41.13 9.13
N LYS A 151 3.75 40.62 8.02
CA LYS A 151 4.53 41.41 7.06
C LYS A 151 3.67 42.47 6.37
N ASP A 152 2.42 42.15 6.06
CA ASP A 152 1.47 43.08 5.44
C ASP A 152 1.03 44.17 6.42
N ARG A 153 0.83 43.82 7.69
CA ARG A 153 0.56 44.79 8.76
C ARG A 153 1.73 45.74 9.01
N GLU A 154 2.95 45.22 9.01
CA GLU A 154 4.16 46.03 9.20
C GLU A 154 4.46 46.96 8.01
N LYS A 155 4.09 46.56 6.78
CA LYS A 155 4.15 47.44 5.61
C LYS A 155 3.10 48.55 5.67
N ALA A 156 1.87 48.22 6.07
CA ALA A 156 0.80 49.20 6.22
C ALA A 156 1.10 50.26 7.29
N ASP A 157 1.79 49.90 8.38
CA ASP A 157 2.21 50.87 9.41
C ASP A 157 3.36 51.77 8.94
N LYS A 158 4.29 51.26 8.11
CA LYS A 158 5.39 52.07 7.55
C LYS A 158 4.92 53.09 6.51
N GLU A 159 3.89 52.76 5.74
CA GLU A 159 3.32 53.66 4.73
C GLU A 159 2.52 54.83 5.33
N LYS A 160 1.90 54.64 6.50
CA LYS A 160 1.19 55.72 7.22
C LYS A 160 2.10 56.76 7.88
N THR A 161 3.38 56.45 8.09
CA THR A 161 4.31 57.32 8.83
C THR A 161 5.03 58.32 7.91
N GLN A 162 4.84 58.24 6.59
CA GLN A 162 5.57 59.04 5.60
C GLN A 162 4.63 59.96 4.79
N ALA A 163 4.03 60.97 5.44
CA ALA A 163 3.37 62.09 4.75
C ALA A 163 4.39 63.23 4.53
N PRO A 164 4.44 63.87 3.34
CA PRO A 164 5.48 64.84 2.99
C PRO A 164 5.21 66.23 3.61
N VAL A 165 6.19 66.79 4.31
CA VAL A 165 6.21 68.20 4.73
C VAL A 165 6.64 69.05 3.53
N VAL A 166 5.69 69.80 2.96
CA VAL A 166 5.95 70.73 1.85
C VAL A 166 6.57 72.01 2.42
N VAL A 167 7.83 72.31 2.10
CA VAL A 167 8.46 73.61 2.40
C VAL A 167 8.69 74.37 1.10
N ALA A 168 7.95 75.46 0.93
CA ALA A 168 8.11 76.42 -0.15
C ALA A 168 9.29 77.37 0.14
N HIS A 169 10.20 77.55 -0.81
CA HIS A 169 11.22 78.61 -0.75
C HIS A 169 10.87 79.73 -1.74
N ALA A 170 10.61 80.92 -1.20
CA ALA A 170 10.46 82.18 -1.94
C ALA A 170 11.83 82.77 -2.28
N ASN A 171 12.01 83.18 -3.53
CA ASN A 171 13.25 83.72 -4.08
C ASN A 171 13.24 85.26 -3.97
N VAL A 172 14.16 85.86 -3.21
CA VAL A 172 14.32 87.33 -3.11
C VAL A 172 15.59 87.78 -3.85
N ARG A 173 15.35 88.75 -4.72
CA ARG A 173 16.22 89.41 -5.70
C ARG A 173 17.45 90.08 -5.10
N GLN A 174 18.57 90.04 -5.84
CA GLN A 174 19.53 91.14 -5.91
C GLN A 174 19.89 91.38 -7.38
N SER A 175 19.73 92.62 -7.85
CA SER A 175 20.52 93.22 -8.93
C SER A 175 20.37 94.74 -8.77
N GLY A 176 21.52 95.43 -8.75
CA GLY A 176 21.60 96.89 -8.77
C GLY A 176 21.27 97.49 -10.13
#